data_AF-A0AAP7ATX4-F1
#
_entry.id   AF-A0AAP7ATX4-F1
#
_cell.length_a   1.000
_cell.length_b   1.000
_cell.length_c   1.000
_cell.angle_alpha   90.00
_cell.angle_beta   90.00
_cell.angle_gamma   90.00
#
_symmetry.space_group_name_H-M   'P 1'
#
loop_
_entity.id
_entity.type
_entity.pdbx_description
1 polymer ?
#
loop_
_entity_poly.entity_id
_entity_poly.type
_entity_poly.pdbx_seq_one_letter_code
_entity_poly.pdbx_strand_id
1 'polypeptide(L)'
;MKDDKKEKSEQRYMERIRLIKDRVVNTRPEMDLGNAKIMTESFKETAGEPLCIRKAKAFRRQCREKTVKIWDQELIVGGSGMIMKQRMR
;
A
#
# COMPACT_ATOMS: atom_id res chain seq x y z
N MET A 1 -18.30 35.01 -7.10
CA MET A 1 -19.10 33.85 -6.62
C MET A 1 -18.71 32.50 -7.24
N LYS A 2 -18.52 32.36 -8.56
CA LYS A 2 -18.00 31.10 -9.14
C LYS A 2 -16.49 30.94 -8.90
N ASP A 3 -15.75 32.04 -8.95
CA ASP A 3 -14.29 32.06 -8.78
C ASP A 3 -13.87 31.73 -7.33
N ASP A 4 -14.58 32.28 -6.33
CA ASP A 4 -14.33 32.01 -4.90
C ASP A 4 -14.50 30.53 -4.52
N LYS A 5 -15.43 29.81 -5.19
CA LYS A 5 -15.65 28.38 -4.95
C LYS A 5 -14.56 27.53 -5.59
N LYS A 6 -14.06 27.94 -6.76
CA LYS A 6 -12.98 27.24 -7.46
C LYS A 6 -11.66 27.38 -6.69
N GLU A 7 -11.34 28.59 -6.23
CA GLU A 7 -10.14 28.86 -5.45
C GLU A 7 -10.11 28.11 -4.11
N LYS A 8 -11.25 28.05 -3.39
CA LYS A 8 -11.39 27.21 -2.19
C LYS A 8 -11.20 25.71 -2.47
N SER A 9 -11.62 25.24 -3.64
CA SER A 9 -11.45 23.83 -4.03
C SER A 9 -9.99 23.49 -4.34
N GLU A 10 -9.26 24.40 -4.99
CA GLU A 10 -7.84 24.27 -5.30
C GLU A 10 -7.00 24.28 -4.01
N GLN A 11 -7.34 25.14 -3.04
CA GLN A 11 -6.72 25.13 -1.71
C GLN A 11 -6.90 23.79 -0.99
N ARG A 12 -8.12 23.24 -0.97
CA ARG A 12 -8.40 21.92 -0.34
C ARG A 12 -7.67 20.76 -1.03
N TYR A 13 -7.58 20.78 -2.36
CA TYR A 13 -6.84 19.78 -3.14
C TYR A 13 -5.35 19.78 -2.78
N MET A 14 -4.74 20.97 -2.72
CA MET A 14 -3.32 21.12 -2.41
C MET A 14 -3.01 20.75 -0.96
N GLU A 15 -3.90 21.07 -0.02
CA GLU A 15 -3.77 20.65 1.38
C GLU A 15 -3.72 19.13 1.51
N ARG A 16 -4.63 18.42 0.81
CA ARG A 16 -4.66 16.95 0.78
C ARG A 16 -3.34 16.36 0.30
N ILE A 17 -2.79 16.88 -0.80
CA ILE A 17 -1.50 16.40 -1.35
C ILE A 17 -0.37 16.65 -0.37
N ARG A 18 -0.31 17.82 0.26
CA ARG A 18 0.73 18.16 1.24
C ARG A 18 0.70 17.18 2.41
N LEU A 19 -0.48 16.88 2.97
CA LEU A 19 -0.63 15.91 4.06
C LEU A 19 -0.12 14.51 3.69
N ILE A 20 -0.44 14.02 2.49
CA ILE A 20 0.03 12.72 2.01
C ILE A 20 1.56 12.74 1.80
N LYS A 21 2.09 13.81 1.21
CA LYS A 21 3.53 13.96 0.96
C LYS A 21 4.31 14.02 2.27
N ASP A 22 3.86 14.83 3.23
CA ASP A 22 4.48 14.97 4.54
C ASP A 22 4.48 13.63 5.28
N ARG A 23 3.40 12.86 5.17
CA ARG A 23 3.35 11.50 5.73
C ARG A 23 4.45 10.62 5.14
N VAL A 24 4.62 10.59 3.82
CA VAL A 24 5.62 9.73 3.17
C VAL A 24 7.04 10.17 3.49
N VAL A 25 7.33 11.48 3.36
CA VAL A 25 8.69 12.03 3.54
C VAL A 25 9.15 11.94 4.99
N ASN A 26 8.26 12.15 5.96
CA ASN A 26 8.61 12.10 7.38
C ASN A 26 8.56 10.68 7.98
N THR A 27 8.09 9.68 7.23
CA THR A 27 8.09 8.29 7.69
C THR A 27 9.44 7.65 7.42
N ARG A 28 10.01 7.00 8.43
CA ARG A 28 11.24 6.22 8.27
C ARG A 28 10.96 4.99 7.38
N PRO A 29 11.79 4.72 6.36
CA PRO A 29 11.65 3.50 5.55
C PRO A 29 11.84 2.24 6.41
N GLU A 30 10.96 1.25 6.22
CA GLU A 30 11.01 -0.07 6.85
C GLU A 30 10.91 -1.17 5.79
N MET A 31 11.49 -2.34 6.06
CA MET A 31 11.33 -3.51 5.18
C MET A 31 10.05 -4.27 5.52
N ASP A 32 9.19 -4.48 4.53
CA ASP A 32 7.99 -5.30 4.64
C ASP A 32 8.30 -6.77 4.32
N LEU A 33 8.05 -7.65 5.29
CA LEU A 33 8.27 -9.10 5.16
C LEU A 33 6.99 -9.88 4.84
N GLY A 34 5.82 -9.24 4.82
CA GLY A 34 4.53 -9.93 4.65
C GLY A 34 4.44 -10.70 3.33
N ASN A 35 4.78 -10.05 2.21
CA ASN A 35 4.78 -10.69 0.90
C ASN A 35 5.77 -11.85 0.82
N ALA A 36 6.96 -11.70 1.43
CA ALA A 36 8.01 -12.72 1.42
C ALA A 36 7.59 -13.96 2.22
N LYS A 37 6.94 -13.75 3.37
CA LYS A 37 6.38 -14.83 4.18
C LYS A 37 5.32 -15.63 3.41
N ILE A 38 4.30 -14.95 2.86
CA ILE A 38 3.21 -15.62 2.11
C ILE A 38 3.77 -16.37 0.89
N MET A 39 4.72 -15.76 0.16
CA MET A 39 5.34 -16.41 -0.99
C MET A 39 6.10 -17.66 -0.58
N THR A 40 6.87 -17.60 0.51
CA THR A 40 7.65 -18.74 1.00
C THR A 40 6.75 -19.88 1.44
N GLU A 41 5.67 -19.61 2.16
CA GLU A 41 4.69 -20.61 2.59
C GLU A 41 4.01 -21.28 1.39
N SER A 42 3.55 -20.50 0.40
CA SER A 42 2.97 -21.07 -0.82
C SER A 42 3.97 -21.91 -1.61
N PHE A 43 5.25 -21.53 -1.66
CA PHE A 43 6.28 -22.30 -2.36
C PHE A 43 6.60 -23.63 -1.64
N LYS A 44 6.51 -23.68 -0.31
CA LYS A 44 6.65 -24.92 0.47
C LYS A 44 5.51 -25.88 0.18
N GLU A 45 4.27 -25.38 0.11
CA GLU A 45 3.06 -26.19 -0.14
C GLU A 45 2.95 -26.71 -1.58
N THR A 46 3.56 -26.01 -2.54
CA THR A 46 3.46 -26.32 -3.97
C THR A 46 4.72 -27.00 -4.52
N ALA A 47 5.49 -27.67 -3.65
CA ALA A 47 6.67 -28.43 -4.07
C ALA A 47 6.28 -29.54 -5.07
N GLY A 48 7.06 -29.69 -6.14
CA GLY A 48 6.79 -30.65 -7.22
C GLY A 48 6.00 -30.10 -8.41
N GLU A 49 5.40 -28.91 -8.30
CA GLU A 49 4.72 -28.27 -9.42
C GLU A 49 5.68 -27.45 -10.30
N PRO A 50 5.34 -27.19 -11.58
CA PRO A 50 6.09 -26.27 -12.43
C PRO A 50 6.17 -24.87 -11.81
N LEU A 51 7.32 -24.21 -11.96
CA LEU A 51 7.59 -22.90 -11.35
C LEU A 51 6.53 -21.83 -11.67
N CYS A 52 6.00 -21.83 -12.90
CA CYS A 52 4.95 -20.90 -13.33
C CYS A 52 3.65 -21.06 -12.51
N ILE A 53 3.24 -22.31 -12.24
CA ILE A 53 2.05 -22.62 -11.44
C ILE A 53 2.28 -22.26 -9.98
N ARG A 54 3.46 -22.59 -9.44
CA ARG A 54 3.86 -22.21 -8.06
C ARG A 54 3.78 -20.71 -7.86
N LYS A 55 4.31 -19.94 -8.81
CA LYS A 55 4.27 -18.47 -8.76
C LYS A 55 2.85 -17.93 -8.86
N ALA A 56 2.02 -18.48 -9.76
CA ALA A 56 0.63 -18.07 -9.90
C ALA A 56 -0.17 -18.34 -8.61
N LYS A 57 0.02 -19.50 -7.98
CA LYS A 57 -0.61 -19.85 -6.70
C LYS A 57 -0.14 -18.94 -5.56
N ALA A 58 1.16 -18.66 -5.48
CA ALA A 58 1.72 -17.74 -4.49
C ALA A 58 1.17 -16.32 -4.64
N PHE A 59 1.06 -15.82 -5.89
CA PHE A 59 0.48 -14.51 -6.17
C PHE A 59 -1.01 -14.46 -5.77
N ARG A 60 -1.79 -15.49 -6.13
CA ARG A 60 -3.19 -15.60 -5.70
C ARG A 60 -3.33 -15.60 -4.17
N ARG A 61 -2.42 -16.26 -3.46
CA ARG A 61 -2.39 -16.29 -2.00
C ARG A 61 -2.07 -14.90 -1.42
N GLN A 62 -1.09 -14.20 -1.99
CA GLN A 62 -0.79 -12.81 -1.64
C GLN A 62 -2.02 -11.90 -1.82
N CYS A 63 -2.74 -12.00 -2.94
CA CYS A 63 -3.96 -11.20 -3.15
C CYS A 63 -5.07 -11.47 -2.13
N ARG A 64 -5.09 -12.65 -1.48
CA ARG A 64 -6.11 -13.04 -0.50
C ARG A 64 -5.74 -12.70 0.94
N GLU A 65 -4.47 -12.85 1.29
CA GLU A 65 -3.99 -12.78 2.67
C GLU A 65 -3.29 -11.46 3.01
N LYS A 66 -2.73 -10.78 2.01
CA LYS A 66 -1.99 -9.54 2.24
C LYS A 66 -2.94 -8.48 2.78
N THR A 67 -2.53 -7.84 3.88
CA THR A 67 -3.25 -6.70 4.45
C THR A 67 -3.21 -5.52 3.48
N VAL A 68 -4.39 -5.04 3.07
CA VAL A 68 -4.55 -3.82 2.29
C VAL A 68 -4.99 -2.70 3.23
N LYS A 69 -4.15 -1.69 3.38
CA LYS A 69 -4.47 -0.50 4.17
C LYS A 69 -4.83 0.65 3.25
N ILE A 70 -5.98 1.27 3.53
CA ILE A 70 -6.41 2.52 2.91
C ILE A 70 -6.07 3.62 3.90
N TRP A 71 -5.27 4.59 3.50
CA TRP A 71 -4.86 5.66 4.40
C TRP A 71 -5.74 6.90 4.27
N ASP A 72 -5.79 7.69 5.34
CA ASP A 72 -6.54 8.94 5.34
C ASP A 72 -6.06 9.85 4.21
N GLN A 73 -7.01 10.49 3.55
CA GLN A 73 -6.82 11.43 2.44
C GLN A 73 -6.45 10.79 1.09
N GLU A 74 -6.28 9.47 1.00
CA GLU A 74 -6.02 8.79 -0.28
C GLU A 74 -7.27 8.70 -1.16
N LEU A 75 -7.13 9.06 -2.44
CA LEU A 75 -8.15 8.82 -3.46
C LEU A 75 -7.82 7.58 -4.31
N ILE A 76 -6.54 7.28 -4.48
CA ILE A 76 -6.04 6.07 -5.13
C ILE A 76 -5.59 5.14 -4.02
N VAL A 77 -6.25 3.99 -3.90
CA VAL A 77 -6.03 3.05 -2.81
C VAL A 77 -5.20 1.85 -3.26
N GLY A 78 -4.53 1.22 -2.30
CA GLY A 78 -3.71 0.04 -2.53
C GLY A 78 -2.23 0.40 -2.65
N GLY A 79 -1.42 -0.29 -1.84
CA GLY A 79 0.03 -0.12 -1.79
C GLY A 79 0.76 -1.46 -1.88
N SER A 80 2.00 -1.43 -2.38
CA SER A 80 2.84 -2.63 -2.47
C SER A 80 3.42 -3.06 -1.12
N GLY A 81 3.56 -2.13 -0.16
CA GLY A 81 4.04 -2.41 1.20
C GLY A 81 2.92 -2.36 2.24
N MET A 82 3.00 -3.22 3.27
CA MET A 82 2.03 -3.29 4.37
C MET A 82 2.19 -2.16 5.41
N ILE A 83 3.39 -1.65 5.64
CA ILE A 83 3.69 -0.89 6.86
C ILE A 83 4.38 0.44 6.53
N MET A 84 3.63 1.53 6.70
CA MET A 84 4.20 2.80 7.14
C MET A 84 3.92 2.88 8.64
N LYS A 85 4.85 2.45 9.50
CA LYS A 85 4.71 2.69 10.93
C LYS A 85 4.93 4.18 11.16
N GLN A 86 3.84 4.94 11.18
CA GLN A 86 3.86 6.25 11.79
C GLN A 86 4.28 6.05 13.23
N ARG A 87 5.41 6.65 13.61
CA ARG A 87 5.84 6.69 15.00
C ARG A 87 4.72 7.37 15.77
N MET A 88 3.96 6.61 16.57
CA MET A 88 3.20 7.22 17.66
C MET A 88 4.26 7.92 18.51
N ARG A 89 4.21 9.25 18.54
CA ARG A 89 4.98 10.04 19.50
C ARG A 89 4.51 9.70 20.89
#